data_AF-A0A812EYM1-F1
#
_entry.id   AF-A0A812EYM1-F1
#
_cell.length_a   1.000
_cell.length_b   1.000
_cell.length_c   1.000
_cell.angle_alpha   90.00
_cell.angle_beta   90.00
_cell.angle_gamma   90.00
#
_symmetry.space_group_name_H-M   'P 1'
#
loop_
_entity.id
_entity.type
_entity.pdbx_description
1 polymer ?
#
loop_
_entity_poly.entity_id
_entity_poly.type
_entity_poly.pdbx_seq_one_letter_code
_entity_poly.pdbx_strand_id
1 'polypeptide(L)' 'MYSFIAIMWALILAGGGILVVLVSQISISGYGEQMDFLIASVIKAVIAIVLVVLWIIVLTKLKNKIFQKQIRS' A
#
# COMPACT_ATOMS: atom_id res chain seq x y z
N MET A 1 -23.37 -5.45 13.77
CA MET A 1 -22.20 -5.18 14.64
C MET A 1 -20.93 -5.89 14.15
N TYR A 2 -20.92 -7.22 14.03
CA TYR A 2 -19.73 -7.99 13.59
C TYR A 2 -19.23 -7.69 12.17
N SER A 3 -20.13 -7.38 11.24
CA SER A 3 -19.75 -7.10 9.85
C SER A 3 -18.84 -5.87 9.71
N PHE A 4 -19.02 -4.84 10.53
CA PHE A 4 -18.16 -3.66 10.55
C PHE A 4 -16.73 -4.00 10.99
N ILE A 5 -16.59 -4.80 12.05
CA ILE A 5 -15.30 -5.25 12.58
C ILE A 5 -14.58 -6.15 11.58
N ALA A 6 -15.30 -7.10 10.95
CA ALA A 6 -14.72 -7.98 9.95
C ALA A 6 -14.15 -7.21 8.75
N ILE A 7 -14.86 -6.18 8.28
CA ILE A 7 -14.40 -5.32 7.18
C ILE A 7 -13.15 -4.54 7.60
N MET A 8 -13.09 -4.02 8.83
CA MET A 8 -11.93 -3.28 9.32
C MET A 8 -10.68 -4.16 9.37
N TRP A 9 -10.79 -5.38 9.91
CA TRP A 9 -9.68 -6.33 9.97
C TRP A 9 -9.20 -6.75 8.58
N ALA A 10 -10.11 -7.04 7.65
CA ALA A 10 -9.77 -7.38 6.29
C ALA A 10 -9.03 -6.22 5.58
N LEU A 11 -9.42 -4.97 5.84
CA LEU A 11 -8.75 -3.78 5.34
C LEU A 11 -7.31 -3.65 5.84
N ILE A 12 -7.08 -3.89 7.13
CA ILE A 12 -5.75 -3.83 7.75
C ILE A 12 -4.84 -4.92 7.18
N LEU A 13 -5.36 -6.15 7.05
CA LEU A 13 -4.63 -7.28 6.48
C LEU A 13 -4.33 -7.09 4.99
N ALA A 14 -5.30 -6.59 4.21
CA ALA A 14 -5.08 -6.27 2.80
C ALA A 14 -4.00 -5.19 2.63
N GLY A 15 -3.98 -4.17 3.51
CA GLY A 15 -2.97 -3.11 3.48
C GLY A 15 -1.59 -3.52 3.87
N GLY A 16 -1.47 -4.14 5.03
CA GLY A 16 -0.19 -4.68 5.48
C GLY A 16 0.35 -5.69 4.48
N GLY A 17 -0.49 -6.60 3.98
CA GLY A 17 -0.09 -7.64 3.04
C GLY A 17 0.41 -7.10 1.70
N ILE A 18 -0.33 -6.17 1.06
CA ILE A 18 0.08 -5.57 -0.21
C ILE A 18 1.38 -4.77 -0.05
N LEU A 19 1.50 -3.98 1.02
CA LEU A 19 2.69 -3.15 1.26
C LEU A 19 3.93 -4.01 1.47
N VAL A 20 3.84 -5.08 2.28
CA VAL A 20 4.99 -5.93 2.60
C VAL A 20 5.48 -6.72 1.40
N VAL A 21 4.58 -7.31 0.59
CA VAL A 21 4.98 -8.11 -0.58
C VAL A 21 5.68 -7.24 -1.63
N LEU A 22 5.15 -6.03 -1.87
CA LEU A 22 5.72 -5.11 -2.86
C LEU A 22 7.03 -4.47 -2.38
N VAL A 23 7.16 -4.14 -1.09
CA VAL A 23 8.41 -3.61 -0.52
C VAL A 23 9.49 -4.69 -0.40
N SER A 24 9.11 -5.93 -0.06
CA SER A 24 10.02 -7.06 0.10
C SER A 24 10.72 -7.48 -1.19
N GLN A 25 10.02 -7.40 -2.33
CA GLN A 25 10.58 -7.72 -3.65
C GLN A 25 11.63 -6.68 -4.11
N ILE A 26 11.75 -5.52 -3.46
CA ILE A 26 12.69 -4.46 -3.84
C ILE A 26 14.06 -4.73 -3.21
N SER A 27 14.72 -5.78 -3.69
CA SER A 27 16.11 -6.12 -3.39
C SER A 27 16.95 -5.82 -4.63
N ILE A 28 17.49 -4.60 -4.71
CA ILE A 28 18.44 -4.22 -5.77
C ILE A 28 19.81 -4.73 -5.33
N SER A 29 20.20 -5.92 -5.81
CA SER A 29 21.45 -6.61 -5.49
C SER A 29 22.42 -6.65 -6.68
N GLY A 30 22.47 -5.59 -7.47
CA GLY A 30 23.38 -5.50 -8.61
C GLY A 30 23.86 -4.07 -8.80
N TYR A 31 25.17 -3.94 -8.97
CA TYR A 31 25.95 -2.76 -9.36
C TYR A 31 26.52 -1.90 -8.19
N GLY A 32 27.86 -1.76 -8.20
CA GLY A 32 28.70 -0.67 -7.67
C GLY A 32 28.43 -0.04 -6.30
N GLU A 33 29.24 -0.40 -5.29
CA GLU A 33 29.07 -0.14 -3.85
C GLU A 33 28.86 1.31 -3.35
N GLN A 34 28.91 2.36 -4.17
CA GLN A 34 28.96 3.75 -3.67
C GLN A 34 27.96 4.71 -4.34
N MET A 35 27.87 4.73 -5.68
CA MET A 35 26.90 5.57 -6.40
C MET A 35 25.54 4.88 -6.57
N ASP A 36 25.52 3.56 -6.72
CA ASP A 36 24.28 2.80 -6.84
C ASP A 36 23.48 2.78 -5.54
N PHE A 37 24.14 2.91 -4.38
CA PHE A 37 23.43 2.92 -3.09
C PHE A 37 22.51 4.14 -2.94
N LEU A 38 22.96 5.34 -3.35
CA LEU A 38 22.13 6.54 -3.31
C LEU A 38 20.98 6.48 -4.30
N ILE A 39 21.25 6.05 -5.53
CA ILE A 39 20.24 5.93 -6.59
C ILE A 39 19.22 4.84 -6.22
N ALA A 40 19.67 3.69 -5.71
CA ALA A 40 18.81 2.62 -5.22
C ALA A 40 17.97 3.06 -4.02
N SER A 41 18.52 3.85 -3.10
CA SER A 41 17.78 4.40 -1.95
C SER A 41 16.70 5.39 -2.39
N VAL A 42 17.01 6.29 -3.33
CA VAL A 42 16.03 7.23 -3.90
C VAL A 42 14.93 6.49 -4.63
N ILE A 43 15.26 5.49 -5.46
CA ILE A 43 14.27 4.67 -6.17
C ILE A 43 13.38 3.91 -5.18
N LYS A 44 13.96 3.29 -4.15
CA LYS A 44 13.20 2.65 -3.07
C LYS A 44 12.24 3.62 -2.40
N ALA A 45 12.70 4.83 -2.08
CA ALA A 45 11.87 5.86 -1.45
C ALA A 45 10.73 6.33 -2.35
N VAL A 46 10.99 6.59 -3.64
CA VAL A 46 9.97 6.99 -4.61
C VAL A 46 8.92 5.89 -4.78
N ILE A 47 9.34 4.63 -4.89
CA ILE A 47 8.41 3.49 -5.00
C ILE A 47 7.56 3.37 -3.72
N ALA A 48 8.17 3.52 -2.54
CA ALA A 48 7.43 3.51 -1.27
C ALA A 48 6.37 4.63 -1.23
N ILE A 49 6.70 5.84 -1.69
CA ILE A 49 5.74 6.96 -1.78
C ILE A 49 4.61 6.62 -2.76
N VAL A 50 4.94 6.10 -3.95
CA VAL A 50 3.93 5.69 -4.95
C VAL A 50 3.01 4.60 -4.40
N LEU A 51 3.55 3.66 -3.64
CA LEU A 51 2.79 2.62 -2.93
C LEU A 51 1.80 3.21 -1.92
N VAL A 52 2.25 4.15 -1.10
CA VAL A 52 1.39 4.84 -0.13
C VAL A 52 0.28 5.61 -0.84
N VAL A 53 0.59 6.28 -1.96
CA VAL A 53 -0.41 6.99 -2.78
C VAL A 53 -1.44 6.02 -3.37
N LEU A 54 -1.00 4.89 -3.94
CA LEU A 54 -1.88 3.82 -4.42
C LEU A 54 -2.78 3.29 -3.28
N TRP A 55 -2.20 3.11 -2.09
CA TRP A 55 -2.94 2.65 -0.92
C TRP A 55 -4.04 3.65 -0.52
N ILE A 56 -3.73 4.95 -0.49
CA ILE A 56 -4.70 6.01 -0.21
C ILE A 56 -5.84 6.03 -1.25
N ILE A 57 -5.54 5.80 -2.53
CA ILE A 57 -6.56 5.71 -3.59
C ILE A 57 -7.50 4.52 -3.35
N VAL A 58 -6.94 3.35 -3.02
CA VAL A 58 -7.74 2.15 -2.71
C VAL A 58 -8.64 2.40 -1.50
N LEU A 59 -8.10 2.97 -0.42
CA LEU A 59 -8.86 3.33 0.77
C LEU A 59 -9.99 4.33 0.47
N THR A 60 -9.69 5.35 -0.34
CA THR A 60 -10.68 6.37 -0.74
C THR A 60 -11.79 5.75 -1.57
N LYS A 61 -11.47 4.92 -2.56
CA LYS A 61 -12.48 4.22 -3.37
C LYS A 61 -13.32 3.26 -2.54
N LEU A 62 -12.70 2.53 -1.62
CA LEU A 62 -13.41 1.57 -0.77
C LEU A 62 -14.34 2.28 0.21
N LYS A 63 -13.88 3.34 0.88
CA LYS A 63 -14.73 4.21 1.72
C LYS A 63 -15.88 4.82 0.92
N ASN A 64 -15.61 5.38 -0.25
CA ASN A 64 -16.65 5.96 -1.10
C ASN A 64 -17.71 4.93 -1.53
N LYS A 65 -17.27 3.70 -1.87
CA LYS A 65 -18.19 2.59 -2.16
C LYS A 65 -19.02 2.18 -0.95
N ILE A 66 -18.42 2.08 0.23
CA ILE A 66 -19.16 1.74 1.47
C ILE A 66 -20.18 2.83 1.80
N PHE A 67 -19.81 4.11 1.65
CA PHE A 67 -20.67 5.26 1.95
C PHE A 67 -21.85 5.38 0.98
N GLN A 68 -21.60 5.28 -0.34
CA GLN A 68 -22.65 5.24 -1.37
C GLN A 68 -23.62 4.07 -1.17
N LYS A 69 -23.10 2.92 -0.73
CA LYS A 69 -23.92 1.72 -0.50
C LYS A 69 -24.79 1.83 0.76
N GLN A 70 -24.42 2.67 1.73
CA GLN A 70 -25.27 2.99 2.89
C GLN A 70 -26.39 3.97 2.56
N ILE A 71 -26.20 4.93 1.64
CA ILE A 71 -27.21 5.97 1.32
C ILE A 71 -28.33 5.42 0.41
N ARG A 72 -28.07 4.33 -0.33
CA ARG A 72 -29.05 3.68 -1.21
C ARG A 72 -29.88 2.58 -0.53
N SER A 73 -29.76 2.43 0.79
CA SER A 73 -30.57 1.54 1.63
C SER A 73 -31.33 2.34 2.65
#